data_AF-A0AAW6KLH3-F1
#
_entry.id   AF-A0AAW6KLH3-F1
#
_cell.length_a   1.000
_cell.length_b   1.000
_cell.length_c   1.000
_cell.angle_alpha   90.00
_cell.angle_beta   90.00
_cell.angle_gamma   90.00
#
_symmetry.space_group_name_H-M   'P 1'
#
loop_
_entity.id
_entity.type
_entity.pdbx_description
1 polymer ?
#
loop_
_entity_poly.entity_id
_entity_poly.type
_entity_poly.pdbx_seq_one_letter_code
_entity_poly.pdbx_strand_id
1 'polypeptide(L)'
;RLGEYEAAEVLIDLHNALELAGLTDRQCEAIRLVYFEDLTQVEAGKRMGIAKQNVEAYISNAARKIADIYYYWASHGEGYTMGGRING
;
A
#
# COMPACT_ATOMS: atom_id res chain seq x y z
N ARG A 1 -23.41 13.33 -0.05
CA ARG A 1 -22.23 13.84 -0.80
C ARG A 1 -20.98 14.04 0.09
N LEU A 2 -21.02 13.80 1.41
CA LEU A 2 -19.80 13.79 2.25
C LEU A 2 -18.89 12.58 1.94
N GLY A 3 -19.45 11.37 1.83
CA GLY A 3 -18.65 10.14 1.66
C GLY A 3 -17.84 9.99 0.35
N GLU A 4 -18.16 10.75 -0.71
CA GLU A 4 -17.36 10.72 -1.95
C GLU A 4 -16.03 11.49 -1.79
N TYR A 5 -16.03 12.58 -1.03
CA TYR A 5 -14.80 13.32 -0.71
C TYR A 5 -13.91 12.52 0.24
N GLU A 6 -14.49 11.81 1.20
CA GLU A 6 -13.75 10.94 2.13
C GLU A 6 -13.05 9.78 1.42
N ALA A 7 -13.71 9.14 0.44
CA ALA A 7 -13.08 8.08 -0.35
C ALA A 7 -11.91 8.60 -1.21
N ALA A 8 -12.05 9.79 -1.80
CA ALA A 8 -10.98 10.41 -2.58
C ALA A 8 -9.77 10.77 -1.69
N GLU A 9 -10.00 11.28 -0.48
CA GLU A 9 -8.94 11.58 0.48
C GLU A 9 -8.16 10.34 0.88
N VAL A 10 -8.85 9.22 1.18
CA VAL A 10 -8.17 7.95 1.51
C VAL A 10 -7.27 7.47 0.37
N LEU A 11 -7.71 7.64 -0.89
CA LEU A 11 -6.90 7.28 -2.06
C LEU A 11 -5.68 8.21 -2.23
N ILE A 12 -5.86 9.51 -1.99
CA ILE A 12 -4.75 10.48 -2.00
C ILE A 12 -3.74 10.15 -0.90
N ASP A 13 -4.21 9.82 0.30
CA ASP A 13 -3.33 9.44 1.41
C ASP A 13 -2.62 8.12 1.16
N LEU A 14 -3.28 7.15 0.54
CA LEU A 14 -2.63 5.91 0.11
C LEU A 14 -1.54 6.19 -0.93
N HIS A 15 -1.80 7.09 -1.89
CA HIS A 15 -0.81 7.51 -2.86
C HIS A 15 0.42 8.15 -2.18
N ASN A 16 0.19 9.08 -1.26
CA ASN A 16 1.26 9.71 -0.48
C ASN A 16 2.03 8.67 0.36
N ALA A 17 1.34 7.72 0.99
CA ALA A 17 1.99 6.67 1.78
C ALA A 17 2.86 5.75 0.91
N LEU A 18 2.43 5.44 -0.33
CA LEU A 18 3.24 4.68 -1.29
C LEU A 18 4.53 5.41 -1.67
N GLU A 19 4.49 6.73 -1.85
CA GLU A 19 5.68 7.54 -2.15
C GLU A 19 6.64 7.63 -0.96
N LEU A 20 6.11 7.74 0.26
CA LEU A 20 6.90 7.90 1.49
C LEU A 20 7.46 6.58 2.04
N ALA A 21 6.84 5.43 1.73
CA ALA A 21 7.17 4.14 2.34
C ALA A 21 8.56 3.57 1.97
N GLY A 22 9.32 4.21 1.07
CA GLY A 22 10.65 3.76 0.68
C GLY A 22 10.64 2.32 0.12
N LEU A 23 9.66 2.03 -0.73
CA LEU A 23 9.52 0.73 -1.38
C LEU A 23 10.66 0.52 -2.38
N THR A 24 11.20 -0.69 -2.44
CA THR A 24 12.15 -1.07 -3.49
C THR A 24 11.42 -1.24 -4.82
N ASP A 25 12.12 -1.12 -5.95
CA ASP A 25 11.54 -1.38 -7.28
C ASP A 25 10.79 -2.71 -7.38
N ARG A 26 11.30 -3.77 -6.74
CA ARG A 26 10.67 -5.10 -6.72
C ARG A 26 9.39 -5.15 -5.88
N GLN A 27 9.32 -4.36 -4.82
CA GLN A 27 8.11 -4.19 -4.01
C GLN A 27 7.04 -3.43 -4.80
N CYS A 28 7.43 -2.33 -5.45
CA CYS A 28 6.54 -1.57 -6.34
C CYS A 28 6.02 -2.42 -7.50
N GLU A 29 6.90 -3.20 -8.15
CA GLU A 29 6.53 -4.10 -9.24
C GLU A 29 5.52 -5.15 -8.78
N ALA A 30 5.73 -5.78 -7.62
CA ALA A 30 4.80 -6.77 -7.08
C ALA A 30 3.42 -6.19 -6.75
N ILE A 31 3.38 -5.00 -6.14
CA ILE A 31 2.12 -4.27 -5.85
C ILE A 31 1.39 -3.92 -7.15
N ARG A 32 2.09 -3.35 -8.14
CA ARG A 32 1.52 -3.00 -9.44
C ARG A 32 0.88 -4.23 -10.11
N LEU A 33 1.63 -5.32 -10.22
CA LEU A 33 1.16 -6.52 -10.92
C LEU A 33 -0.09 -7.12 -10.26
N VAL A 34 -0.14 -7.17 -8.93
CA VAL A 34 -1.24 -7.85 -8.21
C VAL A 34 -2.46 -6.95 -8.00
N TYR A 35 -2.28 -5.68 -7.63
CA TYR A 35 -3.40 -4.81 -7.25
C TYR A 35 -3.86 -3.85 -8.33
N PHE A 36 -3.04 -3.58 -9.36
CA PHE A 36 -3.38 -2.66 -10.44
C PHE A 36 -3.55 -3.36 -11.79
N GLU A 37 -2.95 -4.54 -11.98
CA GLU A 37 -3.08 -5.36 -13.19
C GLU A 37 -3.83 -6.67 -12.96
N ASP A 38 -4.39 -6.86 -11.75
CA ASP A 38 -5.20 -8.02 -11.35
C ASP A 38 -4.55 -9.39 -11.62
N LEU A 39 -3.22 -9.48 -11.64
CA LEU A 39 -2.53 -10.76 -11.72
C LEU A 39 -2.60 -11.48 -10.39
N THR A 40 -2.77 -12.80 -10.44
CA THR A 40 -2.49 -13.64 -9.27
C THR A 40 -1.01 -13.54 -8.90
N GLN A 41 -0.65 -13.78 -7.63
CA GLN A 41 0.76 -13.85 -7.21
C GLN A 41 1.58 -14.89 -8.00
N VAL A 42 0.93 -15.93 -8.54
CA VAL A 42 1.58 -16.94 -9.39
C VAL A 42 1.94 -16.34 -10.74
N GLU A 43 1.02 -15.60 -11.37
CA GLU A 43 1.26 -14.92 -12.64
C GLU A 43 2.27 -13.77 -12.49
N ALA A 44 2.16 -13.00 -11.41
CA ALA A 44 3.15 -11.99 -11.05
C ALA A 44 4.54 -12.62 -10.86
N GLY A 45 4.64 -13.78 -10.21
CA GLY A 45 5.90 -14.50 -10.05
C GLY A 45 6.52 -14.91 -11.38
N LYS A 46 5.70 -15.46 -12.30
CA LYS A 46 6.11 -15.76 -13.67
C LYS A 46 6.62 -14.50 -14.39
N ARG A 47 5.90 -13.37 -14.28
CA ARG A 47 6.27 -12.09 -14.90
C ARG A 47 7.57 -11.52 -14.34
N MET A 48 7.76 -11.65 -13.03
CA MET A 48 8.91 -11.12 -12.29
C MET A 48 10.13 -12.06 -12.32
N GLY A 49 10.01 -13.27 -12.89
CA GLY A 49 11.08 -14.27 -12.91
C GLY A 49 11.42 -14.87 -11.54
N ILE A 50 10.46 -14.96 -10.62
CA ILE A 50 10.66 -15.44 -9.24
C ILE A 50 9.53 -16.38 -8.80
N ALA A 51 9.77 -17.12 -7.73
CA ALA A 51 8.74 -17.96 -7.11
C ALA A 51 7.61 -17.11 -6.51
N LYS A 52 6.39 -17.66 -6.48
CA LYS A 52 5.19 -17.01 -5.89
C LYS A 52 5.46 -16.53 -4.45
N GLN A 53 6.16 -17.32 -3.64
CA GLN A 53 6.49 -17.01 -2.25
C GLN A 53 7.32 -15.73 -2.12
N ASN A 54 8.17 -15.43 -3.11
CA ASN A 54 8.95 -14.19 -3.10
C ASN A 54 8.08 -12.98 -3.45
N VAL A 55 7.08 -13.14 -4.32
CA VAL A 55 6.07 -12.10 -4.61
C VAL A 55 5.26 -11.78 -3.35
N GLU A 56 4.78 -12.81 -2.65
CA GLU A 56 4.10 -12.67 -1.37
C GLU A 56 4.97 -11.92 -0.36
N ALA A 57 6.25 -12.30 -0.21
CA ALA A 57 7.18 -11.61 0.68
C ALA A 57 7.37 -10.13 0.30
N TYR A 58 7.45 -9.80 -1.00
CA TYR A 58 7.53 -8.41 -1.45
C TYR A 58 6.26 -7.63 -1.12
N ILE A 59 5.07 -8.19 -1.36
CA ILE A 59 3.79 -7.54 -1.04
C ILE A 59 3.65 -7.33 0.47
N SER A 60 3.91 -8.36 1.29
CA SER A 60 3.81 -8.28 2.74
C SER A 60 4.78 -7.27 3.33
N ASN A 61 6.00 -7.18 2.79
CA ASN A 61 6.97 -6.17 3.22
C ASN A 61 6.59 -4.76 2.77
N ALA A 62 6.02 -4.60 1.58
CA ALA A 62 5.49 -3.31 1.12
C ALA A 62 4.33 -2.84 1.99
N ALA A 63 3.36 -3.72 2.26
CA ALA A 63 2.21 -3.43 3.11
C ALA A 63 2.62 -2.99 4.52
N ARG A 64 3.64 -3.64 5.11
CA ARG A 64 4.18 -3.22 6.42
C ARG A 64 4.76 -1.81 6.38
N LYS A 65 5.59 -1.51 5.38
CA LYS A 65 6.18 -0.16 5.22
C LYS A 65 5.13 0.93 5.01
N ILE A 66 4.09 0.63 4.24
CA ILE A 66 2.95 1.55 4.05
C ILE A 66 2.21 1.75 5.39
N ALA A 67 1.98 0.67 6.14
CA ALA A 67 1.36 0.75 7.46
C ALA A 67 2.20 1.59 8.45
N ASP A 68 3.53 1.50 8.39
CA ASP A 68 4.43 2.33 9.21
C ASP A 68 4.23 3.84 8.97
N ILE A 69 3.89 4.25 7.73
CA ILE A 69 3.54 5.65 7.42
C ILE A 69 2.22 6.05 8.10
N TYR A 70 1.19 5.20 8.02
CA TYR A 70 -0.08 5.46 8.73
C TYR A 70 0.10 5.49 10.24
N TYR A 71 0.96 4.63 10.80
CA TYR A 71 1.31 4.66 12.23
C TYR A 71 2.04 5.94 12.61
N TYR A 72 2.95 6.42 11.76
CA TYR A 72 3.61 7.71 11.94
C TYR A 72 2.56 8.83 11.97
N TRP A 73 1.69 8.92 10.97
CA TRP A 73 0.63 9.94 10.94
C TRP A 73 -0.29 9.88 12.16
N ALA A 74 -0.66 8.67 12.58
CA ALA A 74 -1.50 8.46 13.75
C ALA A 74 -0.85 8.91 15.06
N SER A 75 0.45 8.69 15.21
CA SER A 75 1.20 9.07 16.42
C SER A 75 1.55 10.56 16.48
N HIS A 76 1.44 11.28 15.36
CA HIS A 76 1.77 12.71 15.26
C HIS A 76 0.54 13.60 15.08
N GLY A 77 -0.67 13.02 15.09
CA GLY A 77 -1.92 13.78 14.94
C GLY A 77 -2.16 14.28 13.51
N GLU A 78 -1.55 13.64 12.52
CA GLU A 78 -1.62 14.02 11.10
C GLU A 78 -2.84 13.37 10.41
N GLY A 79 -4.02 13.55 10.99
CA GLY A 79 -5.30 13.10 10.41
C GLY A 79 -5.64 11.61 10.63
N TYR A 80 -4.83 10.86 11.37
CA TYR A 80 -5.07 9.45 11.68
C TYR A 80 -5.06 9.16 13.19
N THR A 81 -5.70 8.06 13.58
CA THR A 81 -5.53 7.36 14.86
C THR A 81 -5.17 5.90 14.59
N MET A 82 -4.80 5.16 15.64
CA MET A 82 -4.64 3.70 15.55
C MET A 82 -5.93 2.96 15.12
N GLY A 83 -7.09 3.62 15.21
CA GLY A 83 -8.39 3.09 14.76
C GLY A 83 -8.80 3.53 13.35
N GLY A 84 -7.98 4.30 12.64
CA GLY A 84 -8.29 4.83 11.31
C GLY A 84 -8.30 6.37 11.26
N ARG A 85 -8.77 6.92 10.13
CA ARG A 85 -8.76 8.36 9.84
C ARG A 85 -9.63 9.13 10.86
N ILE A 86 -9.11 10.24 11.38
CA ILE A 86 -9.87 11.18 12.22
C ILE A 86 -10.79 11.93 11.24
N ASN A 87 -12.09 11.63 11.25
CA ASN A 87 -13.11 12.15 10.32
C ASN A 87 -13.27 11.39 8.99
N GLY A 88 -12.93 10.09 8.93
CA GLY A 88 -13.35 9.20 7.85
C GLY A 88 -14.52 8.31 8.24
#